data_AF-A0A9P5WVX5-F1
#
_entry.id   AF-A0A9P5WVX5-F1
#
_cell.length_a   1.000
_cell.length_b   1.000
_cell.length_c   1.000
_cell.angle_alpha   90.00
_cell.angle_beta   90.00
_cell.angle_gamma   90.00
#
_symmetry.space_group_name_H-M   'P 1'
#
loop_
_entity.id
_entity.type
_entity.pdbx_description
1 polymer ?
#
loop_
_entity_poly.entity_id
_entity_poly.type
_entity_poly.pdbx_seq_one_letter_code
_entity_poly.pdbx_strand_id
1 'polypeptide(L)'
;MAIDIQFKAFANPSNALLLGKAVTVASIGIFAGTALSYNTIIMPSIRKFSTTSSLAIWNETVNTSKALQTTMKAISIIGSAGLYHKTKNAAYLYGALTMALIIPYTLLAIAPLNKALVTIRQNNTVNGKSNSLKDNKSNDSNVEGLLTRWNRLHAGRTLLSYGALFITIYGVISDRGVRFIVFK
;
A
#
# COMPACT_ATOMS: atom_id res chain seq x y z
N MET A 1 7.67 -15.33 37.48
CA MET A 1 7.93 -13.94 37.93
C MET A 1 8.33 -13.02 36.77
N ALA A 2 9.30 -13.37 35.92
CA ALA A 2 9.75 -12.51 34.80
C ALA A 2 8.68 -12.24 33.72
N ILE A 3 7.89 -13.25 33.34
CA ILE A 3 6.80 -13.12 32.34
C ILE A 3 5.71 -12.14 32.83
N ASP A 4 5.40 -12.18 34.12
CA ASP A 4 4.37 -11.36 34.75
C ASP A 4 4.78 -9.87 34.82
N ILE A 5 6.08 -9.61 34.97
CA ILE A 5 6.66 -8.26 34.93
C ILE A 5 6.61 -7.69 33.51
N GLN A 6 6.94 -8.49 32.49
CA GLN A 6 6.89 -8.05 31.09
C GLN A 6 5.45 -7.74 30.64
N PHE A 7 4.48 -8.58 31.01
CA PHE A 7 3.07 -8.31 30.72
C PHE A 7 2.56 -7.02 31.37
N LYS A 8 2.91 -6.77 32.64
CA LYS A 8 2.55 -5.53 33.35
C LYS A 8 3.21 -4.30 32.73
N ALA A 9 4.44 -4.42 32.23
CA ALA A 9 5.11 -3.34 31.51
C ALA A 9 4.43 -3.02 30.16
N PHE A 10 3.98 -4.04 29.41
CA PHE A 10 3.19 -3.85 28.18
C PHE A 10 1.78 -3.30 28.44
N ALA A 11 1.13 -3.75 29.51
CA ALA A 11 -0.22 -3.33 29.89
C ALA A 11 -0.27 -1.91 30.48
N ASN A 12 0.88 -1.27 30.71
CA ASN A 12 0.92 0.15 31.07
C ASN A 12 0.31 0.99 29.93
N PRO A 13 -0.74 1.80 30.19
CA PRO A 13 -1.42 2.59 29.17
C PRO A 13 -0.51 3.45 28.30
N SER A 14 0.60 3.96 28.88
CA SER A 14 1.58 4.78 28.15
C SER A 14 2.40 3.97 27.15
N ASN A 15 2.81 2.76 27.54
CA ASN A 15 3.57 1.86 26.68
C ASN A 15 2.70 1.27 25.58
N ALA A 16 1.46 0.89 25.90
CA ALA A 16 0.48 0.45 24.91
C ALA A 16 0.19 1.54 23.86
N LEU A 17 0.09 2.79 24.27
CA LEU A 17 -0.10 3.92 23.35
C LEU A 17 1.14 4.14 22.46
N LEU A 18 2.34 4.07 23.02
CA LEU A 18 3.60 4.19 22.26
C LEU A 18 3.71 3.08 21.20
N LEU A 19 3.44 1.83 21.59
CA LEU A 19 3.43 0.69 20.67
C LEU A 19 2.37 0.85 19.59
N GLY A 20 1.17 1.31 19.94
CA GLY A 20 0.11 1.61 18.98
C GLY A 20 0.53 2.65 17.95
N LYS A 21 1.20 3.72 18.39
CA LYS A 21 1.78 4.75 17.50
C LYS A 21 2.83 4.16 16.56
N ALA A 22 3.79 3.41 17.11
CA ALA A 22 4.87 2.80 16.34
C ALA A 22 4.35 1.81 15.28
N VAL A 23 3.46 0.88 15.67
CA VAL A 23 2.86 -0.11 14.76
C VAL A 23 2.04 0.57 13.67
N THR A 24 1.26 1.59 14.02
CA THR A 24 0.44 2.32 13.05
C THR A 24 1.31 3.03 12.02
N VAL A 25 2.30 3.81 12.47
CA VAL A 25 3.22 4.53 11.56
C VAL A 25 4.03 3.56 10.70
N ALA A 26 4.56 2.49 11.29
CA ALA A 26 5.32 1.47 10.56
C ALA A 26 4.47 0.81 9.47
N SER A 27 3.21 0.48 9.78
CA SER A 27 2.29 -0.13 8.81
C SER A 27 1.98 0.80 7.63
N ILE A 28 1.74 2.09 7.90
CA ILE A 28 1.55 3.09 6.84
C ILE A 28 2.84 3.25 6.03
N GLY A 29 3.99 3.30 6.68
CA GLY A 29 5.30 3.41 6.06
C GLY A 29 5.62 2.25 5.13
N ILE A 30 5.38 1.00 5.56
CA ILE A 30 5.57 -0.20 4.74
C ILE A 30 4.63 -0.17 3.53
N PHE A 31 3.37 0.23 3.72
CA PHE A 31 2.42 0.39 2.62
C PHE A 31 2.88 1.45 1.62
N ALA A 32 3.29 2.63 2.10
CA ALA A 32 3.74 3.75 1.27
C ALA A 32 5.04 3.43 0.52
N GLY A 33 6.01 2.80 1.19
CA GLY A 33 7.26 2.35 0.58
C GLY A 33 7.05 1.27 -0.48
N THR A 34 6.12 0.34 -0.24
CA THR A 34 5.74 -0.65 -1.26
C THR A 34 5.08 0.01 -2.47
N ALA A 35 4.18 0.98 -2.25
CA ALA A 35 3.53 1.71 -3.34
C ALA A 35 4.55 2.53 -4.15
N LEU A 36 5.53 3.15 -3.47
CA LEU A 36 6.62 3.87 -4.13
C LEU A 36 7.48 2.94 -4.99
N SER A 37 7.86 1.76 -4.48
CA SER A 37 8.70 0.82 -5.21
C SER A 37 8.02 0.33 -6.49
N TYR A 38 6.68 0.23 -6.50
CA TYR A 38 5.92 0.00 -7.73
C TYR A 38 6.21 1.05 -8.80
N ASN A 39 6.14 2.33 -8.42
CA ASN A 39 6.30 3.44 -9.35
C ASN A 39 7.74 3.63 -9.83
N THR A 40 8.73 3.44 -8.95
CA THR A 40 10.11 3.84 -9.20
C THR A 40 11.01 2.70 -9.66
N ILE A 41 10.71 1.46 -9.26
CA ILE A 41 11.59 0.30 -9.50
C ILE A 41 10.87 -0.76 -10.32
N ILE A 42 9.75 -1.26 -9.82
CA ILE A 42 9.08 -2.44 -10.36
C ILE A 42 8.51 -2.15 -11.75
N MET A 43 7.63 -1.14 -11.89
CA MET A 43 7.01 -0.85 -13.19
C MET A 43 8.02 -0.41 -14.26
N PRO A 44 9.02 0.45 -13.96
CA PRO A 44 10.08 0.76 -14.92
C PRO A 44 10.90 -0.46 -15.35
N SER A 45 11.10 -1.45 -14.47
CA SER A 45 11.83 -2.67 -14.79
C SER A 45 10.99 -3.64 -15.61
N ILE A 46 9.74 -3.88 -15.22
CA ILE A 46 8.81 -4.78 -15.92
C ILE A 46 8.63 -4.34 -17.37
N ARG A 47 8.49 -3.04 -17.63
CA ARG A 47 8.24 -2.50 -18.98
C ARG A 47 9.44 -2.58 -19.94
N LYS A 48 10.59 -3.09 -19.50
CA LYS A 48 11.75 -3.35 -20.38
C LYS A 48 11.67 -4.70 -21.10
N PHE A 49 10.78 -5.59 -20.65
CA PHE A 49 10.57 -6.89 -21.28
C PHE A 49 9.61 -6.80 -22.46
N SER A 50 9.51 -7.89 -23.24
CA SER A 50 8.44 -8.01 -24.24
C SER A 50 7.08 -7.90 -23.57
N THR A 51 6.08 -7.39 -24.29
CA THR A 51 4.73 -7.14 -23.75
C THR A 51 4.17 -8.36 -23.01
N THR A 52 4.27 -9.55 -23.62
CA THR A 52 3.81 -10.81 -23.02
C THR A 52 4.48 -11.09 -21.68
N SER A 53 5.80 -10.94 -21.59
CA SER A 53 6.55 -11.12 -20.35
C SER A 53 6.22 -10.03 -19.33
N SER A 54 6.13 -8.77 -19.75
CA SER A 54 5.74 -7.63 -18.91
C SER A 54 4.39 -7.86 -18.23
N LEU A 55 3.40 -8.33 -18.99
CA LEU A 55 2.05 -8.59 -18.50
C LEU A 55 2.00 -9.80 -17.55
N ALA A 56 2.77 -10.84 -17.83
CA ALA A 56 2.89 -12.01 -16.97
C ALA A 56 3.50 -11.65 -15.60
N ILE A 57 4.64 -10.94 -15.62
CA ILE A 57 5.35 -10.48 -14.42
C ILE A 57 4.48 -9.51 -13.63
N TRP A 58 3.88 -8.50 -14.29
CA TRP A 58 2.98 -7.55 -13.64
C TRP A 58 1.86 -8.24 -12.86
N ASN A 59 1.17 -9.20 -13.48
CA ASN A 59 0.06 -9.88 -12.82
C ASN A 59 0.52 -10.69 -11.60
N GLU A 60 1.68 -11.36 -11.71
CA GLU A 60 2.26 -12.11 -10.60
C GLU A 60 2.68 -11.19 -9.45
N THR A 61 3.37 -10.10 -9.76
CA THR A 61 3.79 -9.08 -8.77
C THR A 61 2.58 -8.45 -8.07
N VAL A 62 1.53 -8.10 -8.82
CA VAL A 62 0.29 -7.58 -8.24
C VAL A 62 -0.36 -8.61 -7.32
N ASN A 63 -0.46 -9.87 -7.73
CA ASN A 63 -1.08 -10.92 -6.94
C ASN A 63 -0.33 -11.21 -5.63
N THR A 64 0.98 -11.40 -5.71
CA THR A 64 1.84 -11.66 -4.55
C THR A 64 1.84 -10.51 -3.55
N SER A 65 1.80 -9.26 -4.03
CA SER A 65 1.78 -8.09 -3.14
C SER A 65 0.42 -7.81 -2.46
N LYS A 66 -0.68 -8.43 -2.91
CA LYS A 66 -2.04 -8.14 -2.40
C LYS A 66 -2.15 -8.39 -0.90
N ALA A 67 -1.59 -9.50 -0.41
CA ALA A 67 -1.68 -9.88 0.99
C ALA A 67 -1.03 -8.81 1.88
N LEU A 68 0.24 -8.47 1.61
CA LEU A 68 0.97 -7.45 2.35
C LEU A 68 0.24 -6.09 2.32
N GLN A 69 -0.14 -5.62 1.14
CA GLN A 69 -0.77 -4.31 1.01
C GLN A 69 -2.15 -4.24 1.68
N THR A 70 -2.92 -5.34 1.67
CA THR A 70 -4.23 -5.38 2.33
C THR A 70 -4.07 -5.39 3.85
N THR A 71 -3.15 -6.20 4.37
CA THR A 71 -2.86 -6.29 5.81
C THR A 71 -2.34 -4.97 6.36
N MET A 72 -1.33 -4.38 5.72
CA MET A 72 -0.76 -3.10 6.18
C MET A 72 -1.80 -1.98 6.16
N LYS A 73 -2.67 -1.93 5.14
CA LYS A 73 -3.78 -0.96 5.08
C LYS A 73 -4.78 -1.16 6.22
N ALA A 74 -5.16 -2.40 6.51
CA ALA A 74 -6.10 -2.70 7.59
C ALA A 74 -5.54 -2.28 8.95
N ILE A 75 -4.29 -2.66 9.26
CA ILE A 75 -3.60 -2.27 10.50
C ILE A 75 -3.50 -0.74 10.59
N SER A 76 -3.18 -0.07 9.49
CA SER A 76 -3.08 1.40 9.45
C SER A 76 -4.40 2.11 9.76
N ILE A 77 -5.52 1.63 9.19
CA ILE A 77 -6.85 2.21 9.41
C ILE A 77 -7.29 1.98 10.85
N ILE A 78 -7.21 0.73 11.34
CA ILE A 78 -7.64 0.36 12.69
C ILE A 78 -6.76 1.06 13.72
N GLY A 79 -5.44 1.06 13.52
CA GLY A 79 -4.47 1.72 14.40
C GLY A 79 -4.70 3.22 14.49
N SER A 80 -4.85 3.91 13.35
CA SER A 80 -5.12 5.35 13.34
C SER A 80 -6.48 5.69 13.98
N ALA A 81 -7.53 4.93 13.69
CA ALA A 81 -8.84 5.12 14.33
C ALA A 81 -8.77 4.89 15.86
N GLY A 82 -8.03 3.86 16.31
CA GLY A 82 -7.79 3.58 17.71
C GLY A 82 -7.03 4.71 18.41
N LEU A 83 -5.99 5.26 17.76
CA LEU A 83 -5.24 6.40 18.27
C LEU A 83 -6.12 7.64 18.39
N TYR A 84 -6.97 7.94 17.40
CA TYR A 84 -7.95 9.02 17.50
C TYR A 84 -8.89 8.81 18.70
N HIS A 85 -9.42 7.60 18.87
CA HIS A 85 -10.34 7.31 19.98
C HIS A 85 -9.70 7.57 21.35
N LYS A 86 -8.41 7.24 21.52
CA LYS A 86 -7.66 7.41 22.78
C LYS A 86 -7.14 8.82 23.02
N THR A 87 -6.66 9.50 21.99
CA THR A 87 -5.96 10.79 22.12
C THR A 87 -6.85 12.00 21.80
N LYS A 88 -7.96 11.76 21.09
CA LYS A 88 -8.82 12.80 20.48
C LYS A 88 -8.09 13.73 19.51
N ASN A 89 -6.87 13.38 19.09
CA ASN A 89 -6.11 14.14 18.13
C ASN A 89 -6.64 13.87 16.70
N ALA A 90 -7.21 14.90 16.08
CA ALA A 90 -7.85 14.81 14.77
C ALA A 90 -6.90 14.37 13.64
N ALA A 91 -5.58 14.54 13.79
CA ALA A 91 -4.61 14.05 12.81
C ALA A 91 -4.75 12.53 12.58
N TYR A 92 -4.97 11.74 13.63
CA TYR A 92 -5.16 10.30 13.48
C TYR A 92 -6.48 9.95 12.79
N LEU A 93 -7.54 10.75 12.97
CA LEU A 93 -8.77 10.57 12.23
C LEU A 93 -8.56 10.82 10.73
N TYR A 94 -7.89 11.92 10.38
CA TYR A 94 -7.56 12.21 8.99
C TYR A 94 -6.65 11.13 8.38
N GLY A 95 -5.64 10.65 9.12
CA GLY A 95 -4.80 9.54 8.68
C GLY A 95 -5.60 8.26 8.38
N ALA A 96 -6.56 7.91 9.26
CA ALA A 96 -7.45 6.77 9.05
C ALA A 96 -8.33 6.95 7.79
N LEU A 97 -8.94 8.13 7.62
CA LEU A 97 -9.79 8.45 6.48
C LEU A 97 -9.00 8.45 5.16
N THR A 98 -7.79 9.02 5.14
CA THR A 98 -6.92 9.01 3.96
C THR A 98 -6.52 7.59 3.57
N MET A 99 -6.16 6.73 4.53
CA MET A 99 -5.89 5.31 4.25
C MET A 99 -7.14 4.56 3.75
N ALA A 100 -8.31 4.87 4.32
CA ALA A 100 -9.57 4.28 3.89
C ALA A 100 -9.94 4.70 2.46
N LEU A 101 -9.68 5.96 2.07
CA LEU A 101 -9.93 6.51 0.73
C LEU A 101 -9.18 5.76 -0.39
N ILE A 102 -8.07 5.09 -0.05
CA ILE A 102 -7.37 4.24 -1.01
C ILE A 102 -8.25 3.09 -1.51
N ILE A 103 -9.24 2.62 -0.71
CA ILE A 103 -10.16 1.56 -1.11
C ILE A 103 -11.04 2.00 -2.30
N PRO A 104 -11.89 3.04 -2.18
CA PRO A 104 -12.69 3.50 -3.31
C PRO A 104 -11.81 3.98 -4.48
N TYR A 105 -10.66 4.62 -4.22
CA TYR A 105 -9.71 4.97 -5.28
C TYR A 105 -9.25 3.74 -6.07
N THR A 106 -8.88 2.66 -5.38
CA THR A 106 -8.42 1.43 -6.03
C THR A 106 -9.55 0.76 -6.81
N LEU A 107 -10.77 0.71 -6.25
CA LEU A 107 -11.92 0.09 -6.91
C LEU A 107 -12.39 0.86 -8.14
N LEU A 108 -12.39 2.18 -8.10
CA LEU A 108 -12.91 3.02 -9.18
C LEU A 108 -11.87 3.29 -10.26
N ALA A 109 -10.60 3.53 -9.89
CA ALA A 109 -9.57 3.91 -10.84
C ALA A 109 -8.73 2.72 -11.33
N ILE A 110 -8.27 1.85 -10.41
CA ILE A 110 -7.28 0.81 -10.73
C ILE A 110 -7.94 -0.51 -11.14
N ALA A 111 -9.03 -0.92 -10.47
CA ALA A 111 -9.65 -2.21 -10.72
C ALA A 111 -10.18 -2.41 -12.17
N PRO A 112 -10.77 -1.40 -12.84
CA PRO A 112 -11.18 -1.56 -14.25
C PRO A 112 -9.99 -1.87 -15.15
N LEU A 113 -8.84 -1.22 -14.88
CA LEU A 113 -7.62 -1.41 -15.65
C LEU A 113 -6.98 -2.78 -15.37
N ASN A 114 -7.00 -3.22 -14.10
CA ASN A 114 -6.58 -4.58 -13.76
C ASN A 114 -7.40 -5.62 -14.52
N LYS A 115 -8.73 -5.45 -14.58
CA LYS A 115 -9.61 -6.37 -15.29
C LYS A 115 -9.26 -6.43 -16.78
N ALA A 116 -9.07 -5.27 -17.42
CA ALA A 116 -8.67 -5.20 -18.83
C ALA A 116 -7.34 -5.93 -19.10
N LEU A 117 -6.30 -5.66 -18.30
CA LEU A 117 -4.99 -6.29 -18.42
C LEU A 117 -5.06 -7.82 -18.22
N VAL A 118 -5.84 -8.29 -17.24
CA VAL A 118 -6.05 -9.72 -17.00
C VAL A 118 -6.80 -10.38 -18.15
N THR A 119 -7.84 -9.75 -18.70
CA THR A 119 -8.57 -10.27 -19.86
C THR A 119 -7.68 -10.40 -21.09
N ILE A 120 -6.83 -9.40 -21.37
CA ILE A 120 -5.84 -9.48 -22.46
C ILE A 120 -4.90 -10.67 -22.24
N ARG A 121 -4.35 -10.81 -21.02
CA ARG A 121 -3.48 -11.94 -20.68
C ARG A 121 -4.15 -13.27 -20.96
N GLN A 122 -5.39 -13.45 -20.49
CA GLN A 122 -6.15 -14.69 -20.66
C GLN A 122 -6.37 -15.01 -22.14
N ASN A 123 -6.73 -14.01 -22.95
CA ASN A 123 -6.97 -14.18 -24.38
C ASN A 123 -5.70 -14.54 -25.18
N ASN A 124 -4.53 -14.11 -24.69
CA ASN A 124 -3.22 -14.37 -25.30
C ASN A 124 -2.55 -15.63 -24.76
N THR A 125 -3.18 -16.36 -23.83
CA THR A 125 -2.65 -17.63 -23.29
C THR A 125 -3.51 -18.82 -23.69
N VAL A 126 -2.89 -19.93 -24.09
CA VAL A 126 -3.52 -21.24 -24.31
C VAL A 126 -2.86 -22.24 -23.36
N ASN A 127 -3.64 -22.95 -22.54
CA ASN A 127 -3.13 -23.87 -21.50
C ASN A 127 -2.08 -23.25 -20.56
N GLY A 128 -2.22 -21.96 -20.24
CA GLY A 128 -1.30 -21.22 -19.35
C GLY A 128 0.03 -20.80 -20.00
N LYS A 129 0.25 -21.11 -21.29
CA LYS A 129 1.42 -20.66 -22.06
C LYS A 129 1.03 -19.57 -23.05
N SER A 130 1.94 -18.64 -23.33
CA SER A 130 1.69 -17.62 -24.36
C SER A 130 1.42 -18.28 -25.70
N ASN A 131 0.37 -17.85 -26.39
CA ASN A 131 0.11 -18.26 -27.76
C ASN A 131 0.85 -17.30 -28.69
N SER A 132 2.07 -17.69 -29.08
CA SER A 132 2.94 -16.91 -29.97
C SER A 132 2.32 -16.62 -31.35
N LEU A 133 1.25 -17.33 -31.75
CA LEU A 133 0.50 -17.07 -32.99
C LEU A 133 -0.50 -15.91 -32.87
N LYS A 134 -0.82 -15.46 -31.65
CA LYS A 134 -1.73 -14.32 -31.37
C LYS A 134 -1.01 -13.06 -30.87
N ASP A 135 0.31 -13.12 -30.67
CA ASP A 135 1.14 -11.97 -30.36
C ASP A 135 1.28 -11.09 -31.62
N ASN A 136 0.31 -10.20 -31.83
CA ASN A 136 0.33 -9.21 -32.90
C ASN A 136 0.69 -7.81 -32.37
N LYS A 137 1.48 -7.07 -33.13
CA LYS A 137 2.06 -5.76 -32.76
C LYS A 137 1.02 -4.71 -32.32
N SER A 138 -0.24 -4.83 -32.74
CA SER A 138 -1.34 -3.96 -32.30
C SER A 138 -1.75 -4.22 -30.84
N ASN A 139 -1.79 -5.49 -30.41
CA ASN A 139 -2.04 -5.85 -29.00
C ASN A 139 -0.90 -5.35 -28.09
N ASP A 140 0.33 -5.35 -28.60
CA ASP A 140 1.51 -4.89 -27.84
C ASP A 140 1.45 -3.40 -27.49
N SER A 141 1.10 -2.56 -28.47
CA SER A 141 0.94 -1.11 -28.26
C SER A 141 -0.17 -0.76 -27.27
N ASN A 142 -1.25 -1.54 -27.26
CA ASN A 142 -2.38 -1.38 -26.34
C ASN A 142 -1.97 -1.71 -24.90
N VAL A 143 -1.25 -2.81 -24.67
CA VAL A 143 -0.82 -3.22 -23.33
C VAL A 143 0.19 -2.24 -22.72
N GLU A 144 1.17 -1.75 -23.48
CA GLU A 144 2.13 -0.76 -22.97
C GLU A 144 1.43 0.54 -22.53
N GLY A 145 0.42 0.98 -23.28
CA GLY A 145 -0.43 2.11 -22.90
C GLY A 145 -1.18 1.86 -21.59
N LEU A 146 -1.77 0.67 -21.44
CA LEU A 146 -2.50 0.27 -20.23
C LEU A 146 -1.57 0.15 -19.01
N LEU A 147 -0.38 -0.46 -19.15
CA LEU A 147 0.61 -0.54 -18.07
C LEU A 147 1.15 0.84 -17.69
N THR A 148 1.33 1.75 -18.65
CA THR A 148 1.70 3.15 -18.38
C THR A 148 0.61 3.87 -17.59
N ARG A 149 -0.65 3.73 -18.02
CA ARG A 149 -1.80 4.30 -17.30
C ARG A 149 -1.91 3.71 -15.90
N TRP A 150 -1.66 2.42 -15.75
CA TRP A 150 -1.68 1.73 -14.48
C TRP A 150 -0.64 2.31 -13.53
N ASN A 151 0.59 2.52 -14.02
CA ASN A 151 1.65 3.13 -13.23
C ASN A 151 1.27 4.55 -12.76
N ARG A 152 0.67 5.36 -13.63
CA ARG A 152 0.21 6.73 -13.28
C ARG A 152 -0.88 6.71 -12.21
N LEU A 153 -1.87 5.82 -12.33
CA LEU A 153 -2.90 5.67 -11.30
C LEU A 153 -2.32 5.12 -9.99
N HIS A 154 -1.36 4.21 -10.07
CA HIS A 154 -0.67 3.73 -8.88
C HIS A 154 0.09 4.86 -8.17
N ALA A 155 0.66 5.82 -8.92
CA ALA A 155 1.30 7.00 -8.32
C ALA A 155 0.32 7.84 -7.51
N GLY A 156 -0.95 7.96 -7.93
CA GLY A 156 -1.99 8.61 -7.12
C GLY A 156 -2.23 7.90 -5.79
N ARG A 157 -2.20 6.57 -5.79
CA ARG A 157 -2.26 5.76 -4.55
C ARG A 157 -1.03 5.96 -3.67
N THR A 158 0.16 6.10 -4.25
CA THR A 158 1.40 6.43 -3.54
C THR A 158 1.32 7.80 -2.88
N LEU A 159 0.82 8.82 -3.57
CA LEU A 159 0.62 10.15 -3.00
C LEU A 159 -0.36 10.13 -1.81
N LEU A 160 -1.48 9.40 -1.93
CA LEU A 160 -2.43 9.23 -0.84
C LEU A 160 -1.80 8.55 0.39
N SER A 161 -0.99 7.51 0.18
CA SER A 161 -0.35 6.80 1.30
C SER A 161 0.73 7.62 1.99
N TYR A 162 1.52 8.41 1.25
CA TYR A 162 2.45 9.37 1.85
C TYR A 162 1.72 10.50 2.57
N GLY A 163 0.60 10.99 2.01
CA GLY A 163 -0.27 11.94 2.70
C GLY A 163 -0.73 11.41 4.06
N ALA A 164 -1.24 10.18 4.10
CA ALA A 164 -1.61 9.53 5.34
C ALA A 164 -0.43 9.35 6.30
N LEU A 165 0.76 9.00 5.78
CA LEU A 165 1.97 8.86 6.59
C LEU A 165 2.35 10.16 7.28
N PHE A 166 2.40 11.26 6.53
CA PHE A 166 2.78 12.57 7.08
C PHE A 166 1.74 13.10 8.06
N ILE A 167 0.45 12.94 7.76
CA ILE A 167 -0.64 13.30 8.68
C ILE A 167 -0.51 12.52 10.00
N THR A 168 -0.28 11.21 9.94
CA THR A 168 -0.16 10.39 11.15
C THR A 168 1.12 10.68 11.93
N ILE A 169 2.26 10.91 11.26
CA ILE A 169 3.51 11.35 11.90
C ILE A 169 3.32 12.70 12.60
N TYR A 170 2.65 13.65 11.94
CA TYR A 170 2.28 14.92 12.56
C TYR A 170 1.45 14.69 13.83
N GLY A 171 0.46 13.80 13.78
CA GLY A 171 -0.31 13.39 14.96
C GLY A 171 0.55 12.84 16.10
N VAL A 172 1.56 12.03 15.78
CA VAL A 172 2.52 11.50 16.77
C VAL A 172 3.34 12.62 17.42
N ILE A 173 3.83 13.57 16.63
CA ILE A 173 4.69 14.68 17.09
C ILE A 173 3.87 15.72 17.87
N SER A 174 2.65 16.01 17.45
CA SER A 174 1.80 17.04 18.07
C SER A 174 1.16 16.57 19.38
N ASP A 175 1.13 15.26 19.63
CA ASP A 175 0.55 14.68 20.82
C ASP A 175 1.45 14.90 22.05
N ARG A 176 0.95 15.70 23.00
CA ARG A 176 1.71 16.10 24.21
C ARG A 176 2.04 14.94 25.15
N GLY A 177 1.44 13.76 24.98
CA GLY A 177 1.52 12.62 25.89
C GLY A 177 2.76 11.74 25.77
N VAL A 178 3.53 11.85 24.68
CA VAL A 178 4.81 11.15 24.54
C VAL A 178 5.78 12.09 23.82
N ARG A 179 6.36 13.03 24.57
CA ARG A 179 7.63 13.61 24.13
C ARG A 179 8.58 12.44 24.07
N PHE A 180 9.02 12.06 22.85
CA PHE A 180 10.29 11.36 22.73
C PHE A 180 11.26 12.13 23.63
N ILE A 181 11.96 11.42 24.50
CA ILE A 181 13.01 12.02 25.33
C ILE A 181 14.07 12.52 24.33
N VAL A 182 13.84 13.70 23.78
CA VAL A 182 14.85 14.50 23.13
C VAL A 182 15.66 14.98 24.31
N PHE A 183 16.84 14.39 24.44
CA PHE A 183 17.83 14.72 25.45
C PHE A 183 17.81 16.23 25.71
N LYS A 184 17.51 16.59 26.95
CA LYS A 184 17.83 17.92 27.48
C LYS A 184 19.33 18.01 27.67
#